data_AF-A0A8T7GMW3-F1
#
_entry.id   AF-A0A8T7GMW3-F1
#
_cell.length_a   1.000
_cell.length_b   1.000
_cell.length_c   1.000
_cell.angle_alpha   90.00
_cell.angle_beta   90.00
_cell.angle_gamma   90.00
#
_symmetry.space_group_name_H-M   'P 1'
#
loop_
_entity.id
_entity.type
_entity.pdbx_description
1 polymer ?
#
loop_
_entity_poly.entity_id
_entity_poly.type
_entity_poly.pdbx_seq_one_letter_code
_entity_poly.pdbx_strand_id
1 'polypeptide(L)'
;MGDAYECSDPPCVHLVVDYPRRRLAVFIETGDGELIYVPLERLERAVDEARELLRRRFREARGGEVDELAREYLGAEPVEEE
;
A
#
# COMPACT_ATOMS: atom_id res chain seq x y z
N MET A 1 -17.98 -5.92 -20.79
CA MET A 1 -18.15 -4.90 -19.74
C MET A 1 -17.16 -5.23 -18.66
N GLY A 2 -16.06 -4.48 -18.59
CA GLY A 2 -15.09 -4.62 -17.51
C GLY A 2 -15.53 -3.67 -16.42
N ASP A 3 -15.93 -4.20 -15.27
CA ASP A 3 -16.09 -3.42 -14.05
C ASP A 3 -14.75 -2.72 -13.78
N ALA A 4 -14.73 -1.40 -13.98
CA ALA A 4 -13.62 -0.59 -13.53
C ALA A 4 -13.63 -0.70 -12.00
N TYR A 5 -12.55 -1.25 -11.45
CA TYR A 5 -12.38 -1.37 -10.01
C TYR A 5 -12.27 0.04 -9.43
N GLU A 6 -13.37 0.60 -8.93
CA GLU A 6 -13.39 1.91 -8.27
C GLU A 6 -12.82 1.75 -6.85
N CYS A 7 -11.59 2.21 -6.69
CA CYS A 7 -10.92 2.34 -5.41
C CYS A 7 -11.78 3.19 -4.46
N SER A 8 -12.39 2.58 -3.44
CA SER A 8 -13.26 3.29 -2.51
C SER A 8 -12.51 3.95 -1.34
N ASP A 9 -11.28 3.48 -1.05
CA ASP A 9 -10.41 3.99 0.01
C ASP A 9 -8.94 3.99 -0.49
N PRO A 10 -8.41 5.12 -0.99
CA PRO A 10 -7.00 5.25 -1.35
C PRO A 10 -6.11 5.22 -0.09
N PRO A 11 -4.87 4.68 -0.17
CA PRO A 11 -4.20 4.17 -1.36
C PRO A 11 -4.62 2.74 -1.76
N CYS A 12 -4.91 2.51 -3.05
CA CYS A 12 -5.28 1.19 -3.56
C CYS A 12 -4.09 0.40 -4.10
N VAL A 13 -4.05 -0.89 -3.81
CA VAL A 13 -3.03 -1.81 -4.34
C VAL A 13 -3.59 -2.56 -5.55
N HIS A 14 -3.02 -2.31 -6.73
CA HIS A 14 -3.41 -2.93 -7.99
C HIS A 14 -2.40 -4.01 -8.39
N LEU A 15 -2.86 -5.25 -8.53
CA LEU A 15 -2.09 -6.33 -9.14
C LEU A 15 -2.51 -6.48 -10.61
N VAL A 16 -1.64 -6.11 -11.53
CA VAL A 16 -1.87 -6.22 -12.98
C VAL A 16 -1.17 -7.46 -13.51
N VAL A 17 -1.90 -8.29 -14.26
CA VAL A 17 -1.37 -9.55 -14.83
C VAL A 17 -1.51 -9.53 -16.36
N ASP A 18 -0.38 -9.60 -17.06
CA ASP A 18 -0.32 -9.88 -18.50
C ASP A 18 -0.22 -11.40 -18.68
N TYR A 19 -1.37 -12.06 -18.76
CA TYR A 19 -1.46 -13.51 -18.97
C TYR A 19 -0.78 -13.97 -20.28
N PRO A 20 -1.00 -13.33 -21.44
CA PRO A 20 -0.33 -13.71 -22.69
C PRO A 20 1.20 -13.76 -22.58
N ARG A 21 1.80 -12.80 -21.85
CA ARG A 21 3.26 -12.73 -21.67
C ARG A 21 3.76 -13.33 -20.36
N ARG A 22 2.86 -13.84 -19.51
CA ARG A 22 3.14 -14.41 -18.18
C ARG A 22 3.92 -13.43 -17.29
N ARG A 23 3.51 -12.15 -17.29
CA ARG A 23 4.11 -11.09 -16.47
C ARG A 23 3.09 -10.54 -15.49
N LEU A 24 3.57 -10.05 -14.37
CA LEU A 24 2.75 -9.34 -13.38
C LEU A 24 3.50 -8.10 -12.89
N ALA A 25 2.75 -7.10 -12.44
CA ALA A 25 3.28 -5.91 -11.78
C ALA A 25 2.30 -5.44 -10.69
N VAL A 26 2.84 -4.89 -9.61
CA VAL A 26 2.03 -4.29 -8.53
C VAL A 26 2.19 -2.78 -8.61
N PHE A 27 1.07 -2.08 -8.49
CA PHE A 27 1.02 -0.63 -8.42
C PHE A 27 0.26 -0.20 -7.18
N ILE A 28 0.65 0.93 -6.60
CA ILE A 28 -0.12 1.63 -5.58
C ILE A 28 -0.68 2.89 -6.22
N GLU A 29 -2.00 3.04 -6.20
CA GLU A 29 -2.67 4.27 -6.62
C GLU A 29 -2.84 5.18 -5.41
N THR A 30 -2.31 6.40 -5.47
CA THR A 30 -2.48 7.43 -4.43
C THR A 30 -3.83 8.14 -4.59
N GLY A 31 -4.26 8.92 -3.59
CA GLY A 31 -5.50 9.71 -3.67
C GLY A 31 -5.53 10.72 -4.83
N ASP A 32 -4.35 11.13 -5.30
CA ASP A 32 -4.14 12.02 -6.46
C ASP A 32 -4.18 11.29 -7.82
N GLY A 33 -4.39 9.96 -7.82
CA GLY A 33 -4.43 9.14 -9.04
C GLY A 33 -3.04 8.81 -9.60
N GLU A 34 -1.97 8.99 -8.82
CA GLU A 34 -0.62 8.59 -9.23
C GLU A 34 -0.41 7.09 -9.01
N LEU A 35 0.08 6.39 -10.05
CA LEU A 35 0.41 4.97 -9.98
C LEU A 35 1.89 4.76 -9.69
N ILE A 36 2.19 4.32 -8.46
CA ILE A 36 3.54 4.00 -8.01
C ILE A 36 3.81 2.52 -8.24
N TYR A 37 4.79 2.19 -9.08
CA TYR A 37 5.23 0.80 -9.26
C TYR A 37 5.95 0.28 -8.01
N VAL A 38 5.54 -0.88 -7.54
CA VAL A 38 6.17 -1.57 -6.41
C VAL A 38 6.73 -2.92 -6.88
N PRO A 39 8.06 -3.14 -6.75
CA PRO A 39 8.65 -4.45 -7.01
C PRO A 39 8.04 -5.52 -6.10
N LEU A 40 7.61 -6.65 -6.66
CA LEU A 40 6.97 -7.73 -5.90
C LEU A 40 7.84 -8.21 -4.73
N GLU A 41 9.15 -8.33 -4.92
CA GLU A 41 10.09 -8.75 -3.87
C GLU A 41 10.01 -7.84 -2.62
N ARG A 42 9.85 -6.53 -2.81
CA ARG A 42 9.72 -5.60 -1.68
C ARG A 42 8.39 -5.76 -0.98
N LEU A 43 7.31 -6.00 -1.73
CA LEU A 43 5.99 -6.25 -1.19
C LEU A 43 5.97 -7.55 -0.39
N GLU A 44 6.55 -8.63 -0.92
CA GLU A 44 6.62 -9.93 -0.24
C GLU A 44 7.37 -9.82 1.09
N ARG A 45 8.52 -9.14 1.10
CA ARG A 45 9.29 -8.90 2.33
C ARG A 45 8.49 -8.11 3.37
N ALA A 46 7.83 -7.04 2.95
CA ALA A 46 7.00 -6.24 3.86
C ALA A 46 5.83 -7.05 4.43
N VAL A 47 5.20 -7.90 3.61
CA VAL A 47 4.11 -8.80 4.04
C VAL A 47 4.62 -9.84 5.04
N ASP A 48 5.79 -10.42 4.82
CA ASP A 48 6.37 -11.40 5.73
C ASP A 48 6.76 -10.77 7.07
N GLU A 49 7.36 -9.58 7.06
CA GLU A 49 7.66 -8.81 8.27
C GLU A 49 6.36 -8.46 9.04
N ALA A 50 5.34 -7.97 8.35
CA ALA A 50 4.04 -7.67 8.95
C ALA A 50 3.41 -8.92 9.59
N ARG A 51 3.46 -10.07 8.91
CA ARG A 51 2.98 -11.35 9.44
C ARG A 51 3.73 -11.77 10.71
N GLU A 52 5.04 -11.57 10.76
CA GLU A 52 5.82 -11.87 11.96
C GLU A 52 5.42 -10.96 13.13
N LEU A 53 5.26 -9.67 12.88
CA LEU A 53 4.83 -8.70 13.89
C LEU A 53 3.42 -9.01 14.41
N LEU A 54 2.48 -9.35 13.54
CA LEU A 54 1.12 -9.77 13.93
C LEU A 54 1.15 -11.02 14.83
N ARG A 55 2.02 -12.00 14.53
CA ARG A 55 2.21 -13.18 15.40
C ARG A 55 2.76 -12.81 16.79
N ARG A 56 3.52 -11.73 16.88
CA ARG A 56 4.05 -11.17 18.13
C ARG A 56 3.06 -10.25 18.86
N ARG A 57 1.78 -10.25 18.46
CA ARG A 57 0.68 -9.43 19.01
C ARG A 57 0.84 -7.92 18.79
N PHE A 58 1.61 -7.50 17.79
CA PHE A 58 1.52 -6.13 17.31
C PHE A 58 0.14 -5.92 16.68
N ARG A 59 -0.43 -4.73 16.87
CA ARG A 59 -1.66 -4.31 16.19
C ARG A 59 -1.32 -3.38 15.04
N GLU A 60 -2.14 -3.38 14.02
CA GLU A 60 -2.12 -2.34 12.99
C GLU A 60 -2.58 -1.01 13.61
N ALA A 61 -1.83 0.06 13.34
CA ALA A 61 -2.18 1.41 13.75
C ALA A 61 -3.42 1.89 12.98
N ARG A 62 -4.28 2.68 13.61
CA ARG A 62 -5.52 3.19 12.99
C ARG A 62 -5.70 4.68 13.23
N GLY A 63 -6.29 5.37 12.25
CA GLY A 63 -6.54 6.82 12.33
C GLY A 63 -5.24 7.58 12.59
N GLY A 64 -5.28 8.56 13.51
CA GLY A 64 -4.12 9.39 13.84
C GLY A 64 -2.89 8.66 14.40
N GLU A 65 -3.01 7.38 14.79
CA GLU A 65 -1.83 6.57 15.14
C GLU A 65 -0.93 6.32 13.91
N VAL A 66 -1.51 6.31 12.70
CA VAL A 66 -0.75 6.14 11.45
C VAL A 66 0.12 7.37 11.19
N ASP A 67 -0.47 8.57 11.34
CA ASP A 67 0.23 9.84 11.16
C ASP A 67 1.31 10.04 12.23
N GLU A 68 1.05 9.63 13.48
CA GLU A 68 2.03 9.64 14.57
C GLU A 68 3.23 8.75 14.24
N LEU A 69 2.99 7.52 13.77
CA LEU A 69 4.07 6.62 13.36
C LEU A 69 4.86 7.15 12.16
N ALA A 70 4.18 7.72 11.16
CA ALA A 70 4.82 8.32 10.00
C ALA A 70 5.72 9.51 10.40
N ARG A 71 5.22 10.37 11.29
CA ARG A 71 5.99 11.52 11.79
C ARG A 71 7.17 11.09 12.65
N GLU A 72 6.97 10.16 13.59
CA GLU A 72 7.98 9.75 14.56
C GLU A 72 9.10 8.90 13.93
N TYR A 73 8.76 7.99 13.02
CA TYR A 73 9.74 7.01 12.49
C TYR A 73 10.21 7.29 11.06
N LEU A 74 9.41 8.00 10.25
CA LEU A 74 9.77 8.32 8.86
C LEU A 74 10.12 9.80 8.68
N GLY A 75 9.87 10.65 9.68
CA GLY A 75 10.06 12.10 9.57
C GLY A 75 9.14 12.73 8.52
N ALA A 76 8.05 12.05 8.15
CA ALA A 76 7.07 12.55 7.20
C ALA A 76 6.10 13.48 7.93
N GLU A 77 6.01 14.74 7.51
CA GLU A 77 4.93 15.62 7.96
C GLU A 77 3.67 15.27 7.16
N PRO A 78 2.51 15.04 7.82
CA PRO A 78 1.26 14.85 7.09
C PRO A 78 1.00 16.10 6.25
N VAL A 79 0.72 15.89 4.96
CA VAL A 79 0.33 16.99 4.07
C VAL A 79 -1.08 17.38 4.48
N GLU A 80 -1.26 18.59 5.01
CA GLU A 80 -2.58 19.12 5.32
C GLU A 80 -3.35 19.25 3.99
N GLU A 81 -4.46 18.51 3.85
CA GLU A 81 -5.41 18.73 2.75
C GLU A 81 -6.10 20.10 2.99
N GLU A 82 -5.84 21.08 2.11
CA GLU A 82 -6.58 22.36 2.05
C GLU A 82 -7.96 22.21 1.40
#